data_AF-A0A5A8A373-F1
#
_entry.id   AF-A0A5A8A373-F1
#
_cell.length_a   1.000
_cell.length_b   1.000
_cell.length_c   1.000
_cell.angle_alpha   90.00
_cell.angle_beta   90.00
_cell.angle_gamma   90.00
#
_symmetry.space_group_name_H-M   'P 1'
#
loop_
_entity.id
_entity.type
_entity.pdbx_description
1 polymer ?
#
loop_
_entity_poly.entity_id
_entity_poly.type
_entity_poly.pdbx_seq_one_letter_code
_entity_poly.pdbx_strand_id
1 'polypeptide(L)'
;MRDASAQELLLLSALQECRIQLDAARKDEADRATVRADLEAALGREAALSAALVEERERTEAVRLVLQALVMSIGRFGLRRRLFLSRIARLGRETPDSGPQSARHPVLLAEARRVLGAEPTTPTAER
;
A
#
# COMPACT_ATOMS: atom_id res chain seq x y z
N MET A 1 -64.70 16.30 -32.23
CA MET A 1 -64.46 15.26 -31.19
C MET A 1 -63.33 14.29 -31.55
N ARG A 2 -63.18 13.84 -32.81
CA ARG A 2 -62.11 12.87 -33.18
C ARG A 2 -60.67 13.40 -33.08
N ASP A 3 -60.45 14.70 -33.31
CA ASP A 3 -59.10 15.27 -33.28
C ASP A 3 -58.56 15.45 -31.86
N ALA A 4 -59.43 15.71 -30.88
CA ALA A 4 -59.07 15.83 -29.47
C ALA A 4 -58.55 14.49 -28.91
N SER A 5 -59.21 13.37 -29.25
CA SER A 5 -58.77 12.03 -28.83
C SER A 5 -57.44 11.60 -29.46
N ALA A 6 -57.16 12.01 -30.71
CA ALA A 6 -55.88 11.72 -31.35
C ALA A 6 -54.72 12.48 -30.69
N GLN A 7 -54.96 13.74 -30.32
CA GLN A 7 -53.98 14.58 -29.63
C GLN A 7 -53.69 14.10 -28.21
N GLU A 8 -54.70 13.62 -27.48
CA GLU A 8 -54.53 13.00 -26.16
C GLU A 8 -53.69 11.72 -26.23
N LEU A 9 -53.93 10.85 -27.23
CA LEU A 9 -53.13 9.63 -27.41
C LEU A 9 -51.66 9.92 -27.72
N LEU A 10 -51.39 10.91 -28.57
CA LEU A 10 -50.02 11.35 -28.86
C LEU A 10 -49.31 11.92 -27.63
N LEU A 11 -50.03 12.68 -26.80
CA LEU A 11 -49.48 13.20 -25.56
C LEU A 11 -49.14 12.08 -24.57
N LEU A 12 -50.03 11.09 -24.43
CA LEU A 12 -49.79 9.93 -23.57
C LEU A 12 -48.60 9.09 -24.04
N SER A 13 -48.46 8.86 -25.35
CA SER A 13 -47.30 8.13 -25.88
C SER A 13 -46.00 8.89 -25.65
N ALA A 14 -45.99 10.21 -25.84
CA ALA A 14 -44.82 11.04 -25.59
C ALA A 14 -44.42 11.05 -24.12
N LEU A 15 -45.39 11.10 -23.20
CA LEU A 15 -45.13 11.01 -21.76
C LEU A 15 -44.61 9.62 -21.36
N GLN A 16 -45.13 8.55 -21.95
CA GLN A 16 -44.63 7.19 -21.72
C GLN A 16 -43.18 7.05 -22.21
N GLU A 17 -42.86 7.57 -23.38
CA GLU A 17 -41.51 7.55 -23.93
C GLU A 17 -40.54 8.37 -23.06
N CYS A 18 -40.94 9.56 -22.64
CA CYS A 18 -40.15 10.39 -21.72
C CYS A 18 -39.88 9.66 -20.40
N ARG A 19 -40.86 8.95 -19.85
CA ARG A 19 -40.67 8.13 -18.64
C ARG A 19 -39.64 7.03 -18.85
N ILE A 20 -39.72 6.29 -19.96
CA ILE A 20 -38.76 5.23 -20.28
C ILE A 20 -37.35 5.81 -20.41
N GLN A 21 -37.20 6.95 -21.08
CA GLN A 21 -35.91 7.62 -21.24
C GLN A 21 -35.34 8.11 -19.90
N LEU A 22 -36.18 8.64 -19.01
CA LEU A 22 -35.75 9.05 -17.67
C LEU A 22 -35.29 7.86 -16.82
N ASP A 23 -36.02 6.74 -16.87
CA ASP A 23 -35.66 5.55 -16.12
C ASP A 23 -34.35 4.93 -16.68
N ALA A 24 -34.18 4.93 -17.99
CA ALA A 24 -32.92 4.53 -18.64
C ALA A 24 -31.75 5.45 -18.24
N ALA A 25 -31.94 6.77 -18.29
CA ALA A 25 -30.89 7.73 -17.91
C ALA A 25 -30.48 7.60 -16.43
N ARG A 26 -31.44 7.38 -15.53
CA ARG A 26 -31.18 7.12 -14.10
C ARG A 26 -30.40 5.84 -13.89
N LYS A 27 -30.73 4.79 -14.63
CA LYS A 27 -29.99 3.52 -14.57
C LYS A 27 -28.57 3.70 -15.08
N ASP A 28 -28.39 4.38 -16.21
CA ASP A 28 -27.06 4.68 -16.75
C ASP A 28 -26.22 5.51 -15.78
N GLU A 29 -26.84 6.46 -15.08
CA GLU A 29 -26.17 7.25 -14.04
C GLU A 29 -25.77 6.38 -12.84
N ALA A 30 -26.65 5.48 -12.40
CA ALA A 30 -26.35 4.53 -11.34
C ALA A 30 -25.21 3.57 -11.73
N ASP A 31 -25.22 3.05 -12.95
CA ASP A 31 -24.17 2.17 -13.48
C ASP A 31 -22.83 2.92 -13.63
N ARG A 32 -22.85 4.20 -13.96
CA ARG A 32 -21.62 5.02 -13.96
C ARG A 32 -21.13 5.30 -12.53
N ALA A 33 -22.04 5.50 -11.58
CA ALA A 33 -21.68 5.74 -10.20
C ALA A 33 -21.03 4.51 -9.56
N THR A 34 -21.51 3.29 -9.86
CA THR A 34 -20.89 2.04 -9.39
C THR A 34 -19.48 1.87 -9.96
N VAL A 35 -19.29 2.08 -11.26
CA VAL A 35 -17.96 2.00 -11.89
C VAL A 35 -16.98 3.02 -11.29
N ARG A 36 -17.44 4.24 -10.98
CA ARG A 36 -16.61 5.26 -10.31
C ARG A 36 -16.20 4.81 -8.91
N ALA A 37 -17.13 4.29 -8.11
CA ALA A 37 -16.83 3.79 -6.77
C ALA A 37 -15.84 2.62 -6.81
N ASP A 38 -16.00 1.69 -7.76
CA ASP A 38 -15.08 0.56 -7.93
C ASP A 38 -13.67 1.02 -8.35
N LEU A 39 -13.59 2.03 -9.22
CA LEU A 39 -12.32 2.64 -9.62
C LEU A 39 -11.63 3.31 -8.43
N GLU A 40 -12.34 4.10 -7.64
CA GLU A 40 -11.79 4.73 -6.44
C GLU A 40 -11.29 3.69 -5.43
N ALA A 41 -12.06 2.62 -5.21
CA ALA A 41 -11.65 1.52 -4.36
C ALA A 41 -10.40 0.79 -4.91
N ALA A 42 -10.31 0.61 -6.23
CA ALA A 42 -9.15 -0.01 -6.87
C ALA A 42 -7.90 0.87 -6.73
N LEU A 43 -8.00 2.18 -6.96
CA LEU A 43 -6.91 3.14 -6.78
C LEU A 43 -6.44 3.20 -5.33
N GLY A 44 -7.37 3.13 -4.37
CA GLY A 44 -7.03 3.04 -2.95
C GLY A 44 -6.24 1.78 -2.60
N ARG A 45 -6.64 0.63 -3.15
CA ARG A 45 -5.90 -0.64 -2.98
C ARG A 45 -4.51 -0.58 -3.62
N GLU A 46 -4.41 -0.03 -4.82
CA GLU A 46 -3.12 0.14 -5.51
C GLU A 46 -2.18 1.03 -4.71
N ALA A 47 -2.67 2.17 -4.21
CA ALA A 47 -1.88 3.07 -3.38
C ALA A 47 -1.37 2.37 -2.11
N ALA A 48 -2.22 1.63 -1.41
CA ALA A 48 -1.83 0.87 -0.21
C ALA A 48 -0.76 -0.20 -0.52
N LEU A 49 -0.94 -0.95 -1.62
CA LEU A 49 0.03 -1.96 -2.05
C LEU A 49 1.36 -1.31 -2.46
N SER A 50 1.32 -0.17 -3.15
CA SER A 50 2.53 0.55 -3.54
C SER A 50 3.32 1.03 -2.32
N ALA A 51 2.64 1.53 -1.28
CA ALA A 51 3.27 1.94 -0.03
C ALA A 51 3.92 0.74 0.68
N ALA A 52 3.21 -0.39 0.77
CA ALA A 52 3.75 -1.62 1.35
C ALA A 52 4.96 -2.15 0.58
N LEU A 53 4.94 -2.11 -0.76
CA LEU A 53 6.08 -2.50 -1.59
C LEU A 53 7.30 -1.61 -1.37
N VAL A 54 7.10 -0.31 -1.20
CA VAL A 54 8.20 0.61 -0.85
C VAL A 54 8.77 0.24 0.51
N GLU A 55 7.93 -0.01 1.51
CA GLU A 55 8.40 -0.44 2.84
C GLU A 55 9.20 -1.76 2.80
N GLU A 56 8.72 -2.77 2.06
CA GLU A 56 9.43 -4.04 1.91
C GLU A 56 10.76 -3.90 1.16
N ARG A 57 10.85 -2.99 0.20
CA ARG A 57 12.12 -2.66 -0.45
C ARG A 57 13.09 -2.05 0.55
N GLU A 58 12.63 -1.16 1.41
CA GLU A 58 13.46 -0.56 2.45
C GLU A 58 13.94 -1.60 3.47
N ARG A 59 13.08 -2.54 3.86
CA ARG A 59 13.47 -3.70 4.69
C ARG A 59 14.54 -4.55 4.00
N THR A 60 14.39 -4.80 2.70
CA THR A 60 15.38 -5.56 1.90
C THR A 60 16.72 -4.83 1.82
N GLU A 61 16.71 -3.51 1.60
CA GLU A 61 17.93 -2.70 1.61
C GLU A 61 18.61 -2.71 2.99
N ALA A 62 17.85 -2.69 4.09
CA ALA A 62 18.42 -2.83 5.43
C ALA A 62 19.17 -4.16 5.60
N VAL A 63 18.60 -5.28 5.14
CA VAL A 63 19.28 -6.59 5.16
C VAL A 63 20.56 -6.54 4.32
N ARG A 64 20.51 -5.96 3.11
CA ARG A 64 21.70 -5.80 2.26
C ARG A 64 22.79 -5.01 2.96
N LEU A 65 22.45 -3.91 3.62
CA LEU A 65 23.39 -3.08 4.37
C LEU A 65 24.00 -3.85 5.56
N VAL A 66 23.23 -4.67 6.27
CA VAL A 66 23.73 -5.53 7.35
C VAL A 66 24.71 -6.56 6.80
N LEU A 67 24.38 -7.22 5.69
CA LEU A 67 25.27 -8.20 5.04
C LEU A 67 26.57 -7.54 4.56
N GLN A 68 26.50 -6.34 3.99
CA GLN A 68 27.70 -5.58 3.63
C GLN A 68 28.54 -5.24 4.86
N ALA A 69 27.91 -4.75 5.94
CA ALA A 69 28.59 -4.47 7.20
C ALA A 69 29.23 -5.72 7.80
N LEU A 70 28.56 -6.88 7.70
CA LEU A 70 29.06 -8.18 8.13
C LEU A 70 30.31 -8.58 7.33
N VAL A 71 30.22 -8.62 6.00
CA VAL A 71 31.34 -9.00 5.12
C VAL A 71 32.56 -8.11 5.38
N MET A 72 32.37 -6.80 5.47
CA MET A 72 33.47 -5.88 5.77
C MET A 72 34.05 -6.04 7.18
N SER A 73 33.33 -6.71 8.08
CA SER A 73 33.74 -6.93 9.48
C SER A 73 34.36 -8.30 9.72
N ILE A 74 34.38 -9.17 8.72
CA ILE A 74 35.10 -10.44 8.76
C ILE A 74 36.58 -10.17 8.52
N GLY A 75 37.43 -10.71 9.40
CA GLY A 75 38.89 -10.70 9.25
C GLY A 75 39.46 -12.11 9.23
N ARG A 76 40.80 -12.22 9.26
CA ARG A 76 41.53 -13.49 9.23
C ARG A 76 41.11 -14.50 10.31
N PHE A 77 40.69 -14.00 11.48
CA PHE A 77 40.28 -14.82 12.62
C PHE A 77 38.77 -14.78 12.87
N GLY A 78 37.96 -14.44 11.86
CA GLY A 78 36.50 -14.39 11.95
C GLY A 78 35.93 -12.99 12.19
N LEU A 79 34.73 -12.94 12.77
CA LEU A 79 33.93 -11.71 12.90
C LEU A 79 34.52 -10.74 13.94
N ARG A 80 34.90 -9.54 13.49
CA ARG A 80 35.27 -8.42 14.37
C ARG A 80 34.00 -7.76 14.93
N ARG A 81 33.44 -8.32 16.00
CA ARG A 81 32.17 -7.87 16.63
C ARG A 81 32.09 -6.36 16.87
N ARG A 82 33.15 -5.73 17.39
CA ARG A 82 33.19 -4.27 17.65
C ARG A 82 33.08 -3.45 16.36
N LEU A 83 33.72 -3.89 15.28
CA LEU A 83 33.67 -3.21 13.98
C LEU A 83 32.30 -3.39 13.32
N PHE A 84 31.70 -4.57 13.45
CA PHE A 84 30.34 -4.80 12.98
C PHE A 84 29.34 -3.89 13.70
N LEU A 85 29.37 -3.87 15.04
CA LEU A 85 28.50 -3.02 15.84
C LEU A 85 28.67 -1.54 15.54
N SER A 86 29.90 -1.05 15.35
CA SER A 86 30.11 0.36 15.02
C SER A 86 29.53 0.74 13.65
N ARG A 87 29.56 -0.17 12.67
CA ARG A 87 28.92 0.02 11.37
C ARG A 87 27.40 0.00 11.46
N ILE A 88 26.82 -0.95 12.19
CA ILE A 88 25.36 -0.99 12.40
C ILE A 88 24.88 0.27 13.12
N ALA A 89 25.59 0.72 14.17
CA ALA A 89 25.24 1.95 14.88
C ALA A 89 25.34 3.19 13.98
N ARG A 90 26.30 3.22 13.05
CA ARG A 90 26.40 4.29 12.04
C ARG A 90 25.22 4.25 11.07
N LEU A 91 24.88 3.08 10.53
CA LEU A 91 23.72 2.91 9.64
C LEU A 91 22.41 3.31 10.32
N GLY A 92 22.25 2.97 11.61
CA GLY A 92 21.09 3.40 12.39
C GLY A 92 20.99 4.94 12.51
N ARG A 93 22.12 5.63 12.75
CA ARG A 93 22.13 7.11 12.79
C ARG A 93 21.89 7.77 11.43
N GLU A 94 22.29 7.12 10.34
CA GLU A 94 22.06 7.61 8.97
C GLU A 94 20.64 7.30 8.47
N THR A 95 19.89 6.44 9.17
CA THR A 95 18.52 6.07 8.81
C THR A 95 17.54 7.11 9.36
N PRO A 96 16.68 7.72 8.52
CA PRO A 96 15.63 8.62 8.98
C PRO A 96 14.62 7.94 9.92
N ASP A 97 14.14 8.68 10.93
CA ASP A 97 13.14 8.19 11.90
C ASP A 97 11.70 8.19 11.36
N SER A 98 11.46 8.76 10.18
CA SER A 98 10.15 8.85 9.55
C SER A 98 10.21 8.51 8.06
N GLY A 99 9.04 8.26 7.46
CA GLY A 99 8.92 7.81 6.09
C GLY A 99 9.25 6.32 5.92
N PRO A 100 9.27 5.82 4.67
CA PRO A 100 9.46 4.40 4.41
C PRO A 100 10.84 3.89 4.84
N GLN A 101 11.86 4.76 4.86
CA GLN A 101 13.20 4.39 5.31
C GLN A 101 13.26 4.05 6.80
N SER A 102 12.31 4.52 7.61
CA SER A 102 12.25 4.20 9.04
C SER A 102 12.04 2.69 9.30
N ALA A 103 11.44 1.97 8.33
CA ALA A 103 11.30 0.51 8.37
C ALA A 103 12.64 -0.23 8.42
N ARG A 104 13.76 0.43 8.10
CA ARG A 104 15.11 -0.15 8.22
C ARG A 104 15.53 -0.34 9.68
N HIS A 105 15.16 0.56 10.59
CA HIS A 105 15.56 0.52 12.01
C HIS A 105 15.31 -0.83 12.68
N PRO A 106 14.08 -1.40 12.67
CA PRO A 106 13.82 -2.69 13.30
C PRO A 106 14.59 -3.82 12.63
N VAL A 107 14.79 -3.77 11.30
CA VAL A 107 15.52 -4.79 10.55
C VAL A 107 17.01 -4.75 10.90
N LEU A 108 17.64 -3.57 10.91
CA LEU A 108 19.05 -3.40 11.29
C LEU A 108 19.31 -3.99 12.69
N LEU A 109 18.40 -3.73 13.64
CA LEU A 109 18.52 -4.25 15.00
C LEU A 109 18.32 -5.78 15.07
N ALA A 110 17.28 -6.30 14.42
CA ALA A 110 16.97 -7.72 14.42
C ALA A 110 18.08 -8.55 13.77
N GLU A 111 18.55 -8.14 12.59
CA GLU A 111 19.60 -8.85 11.87
C GLU A 111 20.96 -8.72 12.57
N ALA A 112 21.27 -7.58 13.19
CA ALA A 112 22.47 -7.44 14.00
C ALA A 112 22.47 -8.40 15.21
N ARG A 113 21.31 -8.58 15.87
CA ARG A 113 21.16 -9.55 16.97
C ARG A 113 21.38 -10.98 16.48
N ARG A 114 20.77 -11.36 15.36
CA ARG A 114 20.94 -12.69 14.72
C ARG A 114 22.41 -12.97 14.42
N VAL A 115 23.12 -12.03 13.78
CA VAL A 115 24.55 -12.14 13.45
C VAL A 115 25.41 -12.31 14.71
N LEU A 116 25.05 -11.66 15.81
CA LEU A 116 25.79 -11.72 17.07
C LEU A 116 25.49 -12.96 17.91
N GLY A 117 24.54 -13.80 17.47
CA GLY A 117 24.08 -14.99 18.17
C GLY A 117 23.11 -14.70 19.33
N ALA A 118 22.50 -13.51 19.35
CA ALA A 118 21.44 -13.19 20.31
C ALA A 118 20.10 -13.67 19.74
N GLU A 119 19.32 -14.41 20.53
CA GLU A 119 17.99 -14.85 20.11
C GLU A 119 17.12 -13.66 19.67
N PRO A 120 16.29 -13.82 18.64
CA PRO A 120 15.29 -12.82 18.31
C PRO A 120 14.35 -12.71 19.52
N THR A 121 14.40 -11.58 20.23
CA THR A 121 13.36 -11.24 21.20
C THR A 121 12.07 -11.10 20.42
N THR A 122 11.26 -12.16 20.40
CA THR A 122 9.87 -12.10 19.96
C THR A 122 9.23 -10.96 20.75
N PRO A 123 8.71 -9.90 20.10
CA PRO A 123 7.99 -8.89 20.84
C PRO A 123 6.81 -9.59 21.51
N THR A 124 6.80 -9.61 22.83
CA THR A 124 5.66 -10.07 23.63
C THR A 124 4.50 -9.19 23.20
N ALA A 125 3.56 -9.77 22.45
CA ALA A 125 2.29 -9.12 22.17
C ALA A 125 1.56 -8.97 23.52
N GLU A 126 1.67 -7.79 24.14
CA GLU A 126 0.82 -7.43 25.25
C GLU A 126 -0.63 -7.35 24.75
N ARG A 127 -1.50 -7.97 25.55
CA ARG A 127 -2.90 -8.26 25.29
C ARG A 127 -3.78 -7.02 25.31
#